data_AF-A0A6P4EBJ4-F1
#
_entry.id   AF-A0A6P4EBJ4-F1
#
_cell.length_a   1.000
_cell.length_b   1.000
_cell.length_c   1.000
_cell.angle_alpha   90.00
_cell.angle_beta   90.00
_cell.angle_gamma   90.00
#
_symmetry.space_group_name_H-M   'P 1'
#
loop_
_entity.id
_entity.type
_entity.pdbx_description
1 polymer ?
#
loop_
_entity_poly.entity_id
_entity_poly.type
_entity_poly.pdbx_seq_one_letter_code
_entity_poly.pdbx_strand_id
1 'polypeptide(L)'
;MGTKQTTSPVASKGNSNDSSRGSPSKLKSNGVQTQSKGKKKEVNALPPQKSVVVAYLCWLFGGIFGLHHLYLHRDRHAFIWWCTLGGYMGIGWMGELFLIPEYVRDANEDPRFVKLFVAKLQAYPKPTYSSKRFVGQVMIGHLFGQVCAMAIPESLVGGWDLSFLHWAIPLFVSLGVWLVGNIGREQGVWWHCLLAAYLVYPARYLIYDETYSLLLTGLVAALTFDGISKQWRRTPPRRGSAGERTFKLTTAVVIYCAFWGSFLYFNGTISDEDGGEVPIHEAIHNFLASAWWTDLKQALLDTYNYAQHHGWYETWKEVFESMDVDGERNSYKVLGVSATASQAEITASYRRLSKEYHPDKVKDEALRAQAHQRFIEIQQAYSVLSKIKSNRRRKNKQFQEDEAIVL
;
A
#
# COMPACT_ATOMS: atom_id res chain seq x y z
N MET A 1 -61.77 62.35 -13.49
CA MET A 1 -61.05 62.09 -14.77
C MET A 1 -61.43 60.69 -15.19
N GLY A 2 -62.49 60.47 -15.96
CA GLY A 2 -62.52 60.68 -17.42
C GLY A 2 -61.91 59.46 -18.12
N THR A 3 -62.68 58.38 -18.34
CA THR A 3 -63.22 57.95 -19.67
C THR A 3 -62.13 57.59 -20.70
N LYS A 4 -62.14 56.43 -21.38
CA LYS A 4 -63.26 55.86 -22.13
C LYS A 4 -62.98 54.41 -22.57
N GLN A 5 -64.04 53.60 -22.53
CA GLN A 5 -64.26 52.42 -23.38
C GLN A 5 -64.62 52.83 -24.81
N THR A 6 -64.42 51.91 -25.77
CA THR A 6 -65.23 51.77 -27.00
C THR A 6 -65.10 50.31 -27.47
N THR A 7 -66.12 49.45 -27.26
CA THR A 7 -67.24 49.06 -28.16
C THR A 7 -67.01 47.78 -28.99
N SER A 8 -67.82 46.79 -28.66
CA SER A 8 -68.19 45.47 -29.21
C SER A 8 -68.84 45.52 -30.64
N PRO A 9 -69.62 44.52 -31.13
CA PRO A 9 -69.63 43.03 -31.05
C PRO A 9 -69.87 42.34 -32.45
N VAL A 10 -70.01 41.00 -32.49
CA VAL A 10 -71.19 40.22 -33.04
C VAL A 10 -70.87 38.90 -33.80
N ALA A 11 -71.55 37.84 -33.31
CA ALA A 11 -72.08 36.59 -33.92
C ALA A 11 -71.21 35.66 -34.79
N SER A 12 -71.11 34.34 -34.54
CA SER A 12 -72.07 33.22 -34.35
C SER A 12 -72.39 32.43 -35.63
N LYS A 13 -72.59 31.11 -35.41
CA LYS A 13 -72.92 30.00 -36.34
C LYS A 13 -71.69 29.36 -36.98
N GLY A 14 -71.49 28.04 -36.96
CA GLY A 14 -72.37 26.92 -36.62
C GLY A 14 -72.26 25.86 -37.72
N ASN A 15 -72.18 24.58 -37.33
CA ASN A 15 -72.30 23.36 -38.16
C ASN A 15 -71.20 23.12 -39.21
N SER A 16 -70.83 21.90 -39.60
CA SER A 16 -71.21 20.53 -39.23
C SER A 16 -70.29 19.60 -40.05
N ASN A 17 -69.98 18.43 -39.47
CA ASN A 17 -69.65 17.14 -40.12
C ASN A 17 -69.21 17.11 -41.59
N ASP A 18 -68.06 16.48 -41.87
CA ASP A 18 -68.15 15.22 -42.61
C ASP A 18 -66.92 14.31 -42.38
N SER A 19 -67.21 13.02 -42.38
CA SER A 19 -66.26 11.92 -42.21
C SER A 19 -66.33 11.04 -43.44
N SER A 20 -65.23 10.79 -44.15
CA SER A 20 -65.06 9.51 -44.85
C SER A 20 -63.62 9.21 -45.30
N ARG A 21 -63.33 7.91 -45.27
CA ARG A 21 -62.08 7.18 -45.48
C ARG A 21 -61.52 7.27 -46.91
N GLY A 22 -60.18 7.19 -47.02
CA GLY A 22 -59.46 6.77 -48.23
C GLY A 22 -58.03 6.30 -47.90
N SER A 23 -57.69 5.08 -48.33
CA SER A 23 -56.51 4.27 -48.00
C SER A 23 -55.15 4.73 -48.60
N PRO A 24 -53.99 4.12 -48.21
CA PRO A 24 -52.66 4.74 -48.24
C PRO A 24 -51.85 4.43 -49.51
N SER A 25 -51.10 5.42 -50.01
CA SER A 25 -50.12 5.21 -51.09
C SER A 25 -48.71 5.04 -50.54
N LYS A 26 -48.14 3.85 -50.79
CA LYS A 26 -46.73 3.49 -50.60
C LYS A 26 -45.83 4.39 -51.47
N LEU A 27 -44.80 4.98 -50.87
CA LEU A 27 -43.55 5.31 -51.57
C LEU A 27 -42.38 4.63 -50.88
N LYS A 28 -41.65 3.85 -51.67
CA LYS A 28 -40.52 3.01 -51.28
C LYS A 28 -39.21 3.80 -51.25
N SER A 29 -38.42 3.52 -50.22
CA SER A 29 -36.96 3.33 -50.17
C SER A 29 -36.05 4.21 -51.04
N ASN A 30 -35.14 4.94 -50.39
CA ASN A 30 -33.70 4.59 -50.38
C ASN A 30 -32.93 5.63 -49.56
N GLY A 31 -32.71 5.33 -48.27
CA GLY A 31 -31.78 6.05 -47.41
C GLY A 31 -30.82 5.03 -46.83
N VAL A 32 -29.58 5.07 -47.32
CA VAL A 32 -28.45 4.22 -46.93
C VAL A 32 -28.35 4.17 -45.39
N GLN A 33 -28.64 3.01 -44.82
CA GLN A 33 -28.32 2.71 -43.42
C GLN A 33 -26.84 2.39 -43.34
N THR A 34 -26.02 3.41 -43.03
CA THR A 34 -24.70 3.18 -42.46
C THR A 34 -24.90 2.64 -41.05
N GLN A 35 -24.86 1.31 -40.92
CA GLN A 35 -24.81 0.62 -39.63
C GLN A 35 -23.48 0.94 -38.94
N SER A 36 -23.44 2.05 -38.21
CA SER A 36 -22.51 2.22 -37.10
C SER A 36 -22.95 1.28 -35.97
N LYS A 37 -22.31 0.11 -35.86
CA LYS A 37 -22.38 -0.76 -34.68
C LYS A 37 -21.66 -0.08 -33.49
N GLY A 38 -22.22 1.01 -33.00
CA GLY A 38 -21.92 1.53 -31.67
C GLY A 38 -22.86 0.84 -30.68
N LYS A 39 -22.33 -0.08 -29.85
CA LYS A 39 -23.03 -0.54 -28.64
C LYS A 39 -23.46 0.70 -27.83
N LYS A 40 -24.72 1.11 -27.91
CA LYS A 40 -25.33 1.99 -26.92
C LYS A 40 -25.31 1.19 -25.60
N LYS A 41 -24.31 1.45 -24.75
CA LYS A 41 -24.33 0.98 -23.36
C LYS A 41 -25.64 1.47 -22.74
N GLU A 42 -26.47 0.56 -22.27
CA GLU A 42 -27.58 0.91 -21.39
C GLU A 42 -27.02 1.77 -20.25
N VAL A 43 -27.48 3.02 -20.19
CA VAL A 43 -26.97 4.03 -19.25
C VAL A 43 -27.34 3.69 -17.79
N ASN A 44 -28.20 2.68 -17.58
CA ASN A 44 -28.80 2.34 -16.29
C ASN A 44 -28.60 0.88 -15.84
N ALA A 45 -27.72 0.11 -16.50
CA ALA A 45 -27.45 -1.27 -16.05
C ALA A 45 -26.68 -1.24 -14.71
N LEU A 46 -27.18 -1.99 -13.72
CA LEU A 46 -26.47 -2.18 -12.44
C LEU A 46 -25.08 -2.77 -12.69
N PRO A 47 -24.09 -2.40 -11.85
CA PRO A 47 -22.75 -2.91 -12.00
C PRO A 47 -22.65 -4.42 -11.79
N PRO A 48 -21.63 -5.07 -12.36
CA PRO A 48 -21.31 -6.46 -12.01
C PRO A 48 -21.03 -6.54 -10.51
N GLN A 49 -21.80 -7.41 -9.84
CA GLN A 49 -21.79 -7.56 -8.39
C GLN A 49 -20.43 -8.10 -7.92
N LYS A 50 -19.89 -7.48 -6.86
CA LYS A 50 -18.65 -7.82 -6.19
C LYS A 50 -18.93 -8.67 -4.97
N SER A 51 -18.05 -9.63 -4.70
CA SER A 51 -18.14 -10.53 -3.55
C SER A 51 -17.34 -10.00 -2.38
N VAL A 52 -17.93 -10.07 -1.19
CA VAL A 52 -17.25 -9.76 0.07
C VAL A 52 -16.10 -10.73 0.33
N VAL A 53 -16.28 -12.02 -0.01
CA VAL A 53 -15.25 -13.05 0.18
C VAL A 53 -14.03 -12.75 -0.69
N VAL A 54 -14.25 -12.40 -1.96
CA VAL A 54 -13.15 -12.03 -2.87
C VAL A 54 -12.45 -10.77 -2.37
N ALA A 55 -13.19 -9.77 -1.87
CA ALA A 55 -12.58 -8.58 -1.28
C ALA A 55 -11.68 -8.92 -0.07
N TYR A 56 -12.09 -9.84 0.81
CA TYR A 56 -11.25 -10.30 1.92
C TYR A 56 -10.04 -11.12 1.46
N LEU A 57 -10.17 -11.96 0.44
CA LEU A 57 -9.02 -12.67 -0.14
C LEU A 57 -8.01 -11.69 -0.74
N CYS A 58 -8.49 -10.68 -1.47
CA CYS A 58 -7.64 -9.60 -1.97
C CYS A 58 -6.97 -8.81 -0.83
N TRP A 59 -7.67 -8.59 0.29
CA TRP A 59 -7.12 -7.94 1.48
C TRP A 59 -6.07 -8.79 2.20
N LEU A 60 -6.25 -10.11 2.26
CA LEU A 60 -5.30 -11.01 2.91
C LEU A 60 -3.97 -11.11 2.14
N PHE A 61 -4.04 -11.33 0.82
CA PHE A 61 -2.85 -11.60 0.00
C PHE A 61 -2.24 -10.35 -0.64
N GLY A 62 -3.01 -9.26 -0.77
CA GLY A 62 -2.56 -8.03 -1.41
C GLY A 62 -3.09 -6.76 -0.73
N GLY A 63 -3.59 -6.86 0.50
CA GLY A 63 -4.22 -5.73 1.19
C GLY A 63 -3.24 -4.62 1.51
N ILE A 64 -1.99 -4.93 1.85
CA ILE A 64 -0.92 -3.94 2.07
C ILE A 64 -0.76 -3.04 0.84
N PHE A 65 -0.86 -3.61 -0.36
CA PHE A 65 -0.76 -2.89 -1.63
C PHE A 65 -2.11 -2.35 -2.15
N GLY A 66 -3.20 -2.51 -1.39
CA GLY A 66 -4.52 -2.01 -1.74
C GLY A 66 -5.25 -2.82 -2.83
N LEU A 67 -4.95 -4.11 -3.00
CA LEU A 67 -5.56 -4.95 -4.04
C LEU A 67 -7.09 -5.03 -3.94
N HIS A 68 -7.64 -5.08 -2.72
CA HIS A 68 -9.08 -5.06 -2.48
C HIS A 68 -9.72 -3.74 -2.91
N HIS A 69 -9.03 -2.60 -2.80
CA HIS A 69 -9.50 -1.32 -3.35
C HIS A 69 -9.53 -1.33 -4.87
N LEU A 70 -8.54 -1.94 -5.51
CA LEU A 70 -8.55 -2.12 -6.97
C LEU A 70 -9.71 -3.00 -7.43
N TYR A 71 -10.02 -4.08 -6.70
CA TYR A 71 -11.17 -4.94 -6.97
C TYR A 71 -12.50 -4.17 -6.86
N LEU A 72 -12.61 -3.28 -5.87
CA LEU A 72 -13.78 -2.47 -5.56
C LEU A 72 -13.87 -1.14 -6.35
N HIS A 73 -12.97 -0.90 -7.32
CA HIS A 73 -12.92 0.32 -8.12
C HIS A 73 -12.65 1.61 -7.33
N ARG A 74 -11.89 1.52 -6.24
CA ARG A 74 -11.49 2.63 -5.38
C ARG A 74 -10.04 3.03 -5.64
N ASP A 75 -9.74 3.45 -6.87
CA ASP A 75 -8.36 3.63 -7.37
C ASP A 75 -7.53 4.63 -6.56
N ARG A 76 -8.13 5.73 -6.10
CA ARG A 76 -7.45 6.72 -5.22
C ARG A 76 -7.02 6.09 -3.89
N HIS A 77 -7.87 5.22 -3.35
CA HIS A 77 -7.62 4.54 -2.09
C HIS A 77 -6.53 3.49 -2.27
N ALA A 78 -6.57 2.72 -3.36
CA ALA A 78 -5.51 1.79 -3.73
C ALA A 78 -4.15 2.48 -3.88
N PHE A 79 -4.10 3.64 -4.55
CA PHE A 79 -2.87 4.42 -4.70
C PHE A 79 -2.29 4.87 -3.35
N ILE A 80 -3.14 5.33 -2.42
CA ILE A 80 -2.68 5.68 -1.06
C ILE A 80 -2.12 4.46 -0.33
N TRP A 81 -2.78 3.31 -0.44
CA TRP A 81 -2.30 2.08 0.20
C TRP A 81 -0.95 1.65 -0.37
N TRP A 82 -0.74 1.81 -1.67
CA TRP A 82 0.55 1.60 -2.30
C TRP A 82 1.63 2.54 -1.73
N CYS A 83 1.35 3.83 -1.64
CA CYS A 83 2.29 4.82 -1.10
C CYS A 83 2.58 4.67 0.40
N THR A 84 1.70 4.00 1.16
CA THR A 84 1.79 3.91 2.62
C THR A 84 2.02 2.50 3.14
N LEU A 85 2.13 1.50 2.25
CA LEU A 85 2.25 0.09 2.58
C LEU A 85 1.15 -0.37 3.56
N GLY A 86 -0.11 -0.17 3.18
CA GLY A 86 -1.26 -0.61 3.97
C GLY A 86 -1.74 0.42 4.99
N GLY A 87 -1.48 1.71 4.75
CA GLY A 87 -1.69 2.78 5.72
C GLY A 87 -0.53 2.87 6.72
N TYR A 88 -0.34 4.05 7.32
CA TYR A 88 0.76 4.32 8.26
C TYR A 88 0.95 3.16 9.27
N MET A 89 2.08 2.46 9.14
CA MET A 89 2.47 1.31 9.99
C MET A 89 1.45 0.15 10.03
N GLY A 90 0.66 -0.07 8.97
CA GLY A 90 -0.32 -1.17 8.87
C GLY A 90 -1.60 -0.99 9.70
N ILE A 91 -1.73 0.10 10.46
CA ILE A 91 -2.93 0.40 11.26
C ILE A 91 -4.15 0.59 10.34
N GLY A 92 -3.95 1.24 9.19
CA GLY A 92 -4.99 1.42 8.19
C GLY A 92 -5.52 0.08 7.68
N TRP A 93 -4.62 -0.81 7.27
CA TRP A 93 -4.92 -2.15 6.77
C TRP A 93 -5.73 -2.98 7.77
N MET A 94 -5.39 -2.93 9.06
CA MET A 94 -6.17 -3.60 10.11
C MET A 94 -7.59 -3.03 10.26
N GLY A 95 -7.72 -1.70 10.27
CA GLY A 95 -9.01 -1.03 10.40
C GLY A 95 -10.00 -1.34 9.26
N GLU A 96 -9.49 -1.70 8.09
CA GLU A 96 -10.32 -2.02 6.93
C GLU A 96 -11.04 -3.36 7.01
N LEU A 97 -10.60 -4.26 7.88
CA LEU A 97 -11.28 -5.53 8.15
C LEU A 97 -12.79 -5.32 8.41
N PHE A 98 -13.12 -4.24 9.11
CA PHE A 98 -14.51 -3.87 9.45
C PHE A 98 -15.22 -3.05 8.37
N LEU A 99 -14.49 -2.41 7.46
CA LEU A 99 -15.04 -1.48 6.46
C LEU A 99 -15.30 -2.15 5.11
N ILE A 100 -14.63 -3.26 4.80
CA ILE A 100 -14.79 -4.02 3.55
C ILE A 100 -16.27 -4.33 3.21
N PRO A 101 -17.13 -4.77 4.15
CA PRO A 101 -18.54 -5.04 3.82
C PRO A 101 -19.28 -3.79 3.34
N GLU A 102 -18.99 -2.62 3.92
CA GLU A 102 -19.58 -1.35 3.49
C GLU A 102 -19.04 -0.94 2.11
N TYR A 103 -17.75 -1.14 1.85
CA TYR A 103 -17.14 -0.85 0.55
C TYR A 103 -17.71 -1.72 -0.57
N VAL A 104 -17.98 -3.00 -0.29
CA VAL A 104 -18.62 -3.90 -1.25
C VAL A 104 -20.04 -3.46 -1.56
N ARG A 105 -20.81 -3.06 -0.53
CA ARG A 105 -22.18 -2.52 -0.72
C ARG A 105 -22.18 -1.23 -1.54
N ASP A 106 -21.22 -0.33 -1.31
CA ASP A 106 -21.05 0.90 -2.10
C ASP A 106 -20.68 0.57 -3.56
N ALA A 107 -19.74 -0.37 -3.78
CA ALA A 107 -19.31 -0.80 -5.11
C ALA A 107 -20.43 -1.51 -5.90
N ASN A 108 -21.33 -2.20 -5.20
CA ASN A 108 -22.47 -2.92 -5.76
C ASN A 108 -23.73 -2.07 -5.95
N GLU A 109 -23.71 -0.84 -5.43
CA GLU A 109 -24.89 0.04 -5.40
C GLU A 109 -26.10 -0.64 -4.74
N ASP A 110 -25.85 -1.33 -3.62
CA ASP A 110 -26.88 -2.04 -2.85
C ASP A 110 -28.04 -1.08 -2.51
N PRO A 111 -29.31 -1.45 -2.82
CA PRO A 111 -30.47 -0.62 -2.50
C PRO A 111 -30.54 -0.15 -1.05
N ARG A 112 -30.10 -0.98 -0.08
CA ARG A 112 -30.07 -0.61 1.34
C ARG A 112 -29.06 0.51 1.58
N PHE A 113 -27.86 0.38 1.00
CA PHE A 113 -26.81 1.39 1.12
C PHE A 113 -27.24 2.70 0.46
N VAL A 114 -27.80 2.63 -0.75
CA VAL A 114 -28.27 3.82 -1.48
C VAL A 114 -29.39 4.53 -0.71
N LYS A 115 -30.37 3.80 -0.15
CA LYS A 115 -31.43 4.39 0.68
C LYS A 115 -30.89 5.14 1.89
N LEU A 116 -29.93 4.54 2.60
CA LEU A 116 -29.26 5.18 3.74
C LEU A 116 -28.44 6.40 3.32
N PHE A 117 -27.76 6.32 2.18
CA PHE A 117 -26.99 7.44 1.63
C PHE A 117 -27.89 8.61 1.22
N VAL A 118 -29.03 8.33 0.57
CA VAL A 118 -30.02 9.35 0.22
C VAL A 118 -30.62 10.01 1.46
N ALA A 119 -30.93 9.25 2.51
CA ALA A 119 -31.38 9.81 3.77
C ALA A 119 -30.33 10.75 4.40
N LYS A 120 -29.04 10.39 4.35
CA LYS A 120 -27.95 11.27 4.78
C LYS A 120 -27.85 12.54 3.93
N LEU A 121 -28.02 12.43 2.62
CA LEU A 121 -27.98 13.58 1.70
C LEU A 121 -29.14 14.56 1.97
N GLN A 122 -30.31 14.04 2.34
CA GLN A 122 -31.47 14.86 2.72
C GLN A 122 -31.28 15.53 4.09
N ALA A 123 -30.67 14.83 5.06
CA ALA A 123 -30.44 15.37 6.40
C ALA A 123 -29.31 16.42 6.43
N TYR A 124 -28.26 16.24 5.62
CA TYR A 124 -27.06 17.08 5.66
C TYR A 124 -26.70 17.63 4.27
N PRO A 125 -26.88 18.95 4.02
CA PRO A 125 -26.57 19.55 2.71
C PRO A 125 -25.07 19.49 2.37
N LYS A 126 -24.20 19.46 3.38
CA LYS A 126 -22.75 19.23 3.25
C LYS A 126 -22.33 17.95 3.99
N PRO A 127 -21.26 17.27 3.56
CA PRO A 127 -20.73 16.12 4.28
C PRO A 127 -20.33 16.44 5.71
N THR A 128 -20.69 15.56 6.64
CA THR A 128 -20.32 15.70 8.05
C THR A 128 -18.80 15.61 8.23
N TYR A 129 -18.30 16.17 9.33
CA TYR A 129 -16.89 16.02 9.69
C TYR A 129 -16.55 14.55 9.99
N SER A 130 -15.36 14.10 9.61
CA SER A 130 -14.89 12.75 9.86
C SER A 130 -13.43 12.77 10.27
N SER A 131 -13.15 12.48 11.55
CA SER A 131 -11.80 12.50 12.10
C SER A 131 -10.85 11.58 11.32
N LYS A 132 -11.30 10.37 10.93
CA LYS A 132 -10.50 9.44 10.12
C LYS A 132 -10.07 10.04 8.78
N ARG A 133 -10.97 10.78 8.11
CA ARG A 133 -10.68 11.39 6.81
C ARG A 133 -9.78 12.60 6.99
N PHE A 134 -10.04 13.43 7.99
CA PHE A 134 -9.23 14.60 8.31
C PHE A 134 -7.79 14.21 8.66
N VAL A 135 -7.60 13.25 9.57
CA VAL A 135 -6.27 12.71 9.90
C VAL A 135 -5.61 12.15 8.64
N GLY A 136 -6.34 11.37 7.83
CA GLY A 136 -5.83 10.88 6.55
C GLY A 136 -5.37 12.00 5.61
N GLN A 137 -6.13 13.10 5.48
CA GLN A 137 -5.77 14.24 4.64
C GLN A 137 -4.45 14.87 5.10
N VAL A 138 -4.31 15.13 6.41
CA VAL A 138 -3.10 15.72 6.98
C VAL A 138 -1.90 14.79 6.81
N MET A 139 -2.05 13.50 7.12
CA MET A 139 -0.97 12.52 7.01
C MET A 139 -0.50 12.32 5.57
N ILE A 140 -1.42 12.17 4.61
CA ILE A 140 -1.03 12.00 3.20
C ILE A 140 -0.52 13.31 2.58
N GLY A 141 -1.09 14.46 2.98
CA GLY A 141 -0.56 15.77 2.61
C GLY A 141 0.88 15.96 3.09
N HIS A 142 1.15 15.64 4.36
CA HIS A 142 2.50 15.67 4.91
C HIS A 142 3.42 14.69 4.17
N LEU A 143 3.00 13.43 3.97
CA LEU A 143 3.81 12.43 3.27
C LEU A 143 4.23 12.91 1.88
N PHE A 144 3.30 13.42 1.08
CA PHE A 144 3.59 13.87 -0.29
C PHE A 144 4.47 15.11 -0.30
N GLY A 145 4.24 16.06 0.62
CA GLY A 145 5.11 17.21 0.80
C GLY A 145 6.53 16.82 1.20
N GLN A 146 6.67 15.85 2.10
CA GLN A 146 7.97 15.41 2.61
C GLN A 146 8.74 14.62 1.56
N VAL A 147 8.08 13.73 0.83
CA VAL A 147 8.68 13.01 -0.30
C VAL A 147 9.14 13.99 -1.39
N CYS A 148 8.36 15.05 -1.66
CA CYS A 148 8.80 16.11 -2.56
C CYS A 148 10.03 16.86 -2.03
N ALA A 149 10.05 17.23 -0.75
CA ALA A 149 11.17 17.93 -0.13
C ALA A 149 12.46 17.09 -0.16
N MET A 150 12.38 15.82 0.26
CA MET A 150 13.51 14.89 0.27
C MET A 150 14.05 14.57 -1.13
N ALA A 151 13.23 14.70 -2.17
CA ALA A 151 13.66 14.45 -3.54
C ALA A 151 14.46 15.61 -4.16
N ILE A 152 14.41 16.81 -3.58
CA ILE A 152 15.13 17.99 -4.08
C ILE A 152 16.60 17.87 -3.66
N PRO A 153 17.54 17.83 -4.61
CA PRO A 153 18.97 17.72 -4.29
C PRO A 153 19.47 18.90 -3.48
N GLU A 154 20.24 18.64 -2.41
CA GLU A 154 20.87 19.70 -1.60
C GLU A 154 22.16 20.23 -2.26
N SER A 155 22.79 19.41 -3.10
CA SER A 155 23.99 19.76 -3.86
C SER A 155 23.67 20.39 -5.22
N LEU A 156 24.59 21.18 -5.76
CA LEU A 156 24.52 21.70 -7.13
C LEU A 156 24.50 20.56 -8.16
N VAL A 157 23.42 20.44 -8.92
CA VAL A 157 23.31 19.44 -10.00
C VAL A 157 23.71 20.10 -11.31
N GLY A 158 24.85 19.69 -11.88
CA GLY A 158 25.36 20.27 -13.13
C GLY A 158 25.64 21.78 -13.04
N GLY A 159 25.97 22.28 -11.85
CA GLY A 159 26.23 23.70 -11.59
C GLY A 159 24.99 24.55 -11.27
N TRP A 160 23.79 23.96 -11.27
CA TRP A 160 22.54 24.66 -10.95
C TRP A 160 22.08 24.35 -9.52
N ASP A 161 21.68 25.39 -8.79
CA ASP A 161 21.00 25.26 -7.50
C ASP A 161 19.51 25.00 -7.73
N LEU A 162 19.05 23.82 -7.29
CA LEU A 162 17.67 23.37 -7.41
C LEU A 162 16.81 23.72 -6.19
N SER A 163 17.33 24.49 -5.24
CA SER A 163 16.61 24.90 -4.03
C SER A 163 15.30 25.64 -4.31
N PHE A 164 15.16 26.31 -5.45
CA PHE A 164 13.90 26.96 -5.83
C PHE A 164 12.72 25.98 -5.97
N LEU A 165 12.98 24.69 -6.21
CA LEU A 165 11.94 23.65 -6.31
C LEU A 165 11.17 23.47 -5.00
N HIS A 166 11.66 23.97 -3.87
CA HIS A 166 10.91 23.93 -2.61
C HIS A 166 9.55 24.64 -2.72
N TRP A 167 9.41 25.62 -3.61
CA TRP A 167 8.11 26.25 -3.90
C TRP A 167 7.09 25.31 -4.57
N ALA A 168 7.49 24.11 -5.01
CA ALA A 168 6.60 23.06 -5.46
C ALA A 168 6.01 22.23 -4.29
N ILE A 169 6.59 22.27 -3.09
CA ILE A 169 6.13 21.45 -1.95
C ILE A 169 4.64 21.66 -1.61
N PRO A 170 4.10 22.89 -1.55
CA PRO A 170 2.67 23.11 -1.28
C PRO A 170 1.73 22.49 -2.31
N LEU A 171 2.17 22.36 -3.57
CA LEU A 171 1.42 21.66 -4.62
C LEU A 171 1.23 20.19 -4.25
N PHE A 172 2.29 19.51 -3.80
CA PHE A 172 2.22 18.10 -3.41
C PHE A 172 1.45 17.87 -2.10
N VAL A 173 1.60 18.77 -1.13
CA VAL A 173 0.79 18.76 0.11
C VAL A 173 -0.69 18.84 -0.21
N SER A 174 -1.08 19.83 -1.02
CA SER A 174 -2.48 20.03 -1.41
C SER A 174 -3.01 18.89 -2.29
N LEU A 175 -2.17 18.28 -3.14
CA LEU A 175 -2.53 17.09 -3.91
C LEU A 175 -2.84 15.90 -2.98
N GLY A 176 -2.04 15.68 -1.94
CA GLY A 176 -2.26 14.63 -0.95
C GLY A 176 -3.57 14.83 -0.17
N VAL A 177 -3.82 16.05 0.32
CA VAL A 177 -5.08 16.43 0.98
C VAL A 177 -6.27 16.21 0.04
N TRP A 178 -6.18 16.70 -1.20
CA TRP A 178 -7.24 16.56 -2.19
C TRP A 178 -7.51 15.09 -2.54
N LEU A 179 -6.47 14.28 -2.65
CA LEU A 179 -6.58 12.86 -2.99
C LEU A 179 -7.43 12.13 -1.96
N VAL A 180 -7.14 12.31 -0.66
CA VAL A 180 -7.91 11.72 0.46
C VAL A 180 -9.32 12.31 0.54
N GLY A 181 -9.44 13.62 0.39
CA GLY A 181 -10.71 14.32 0.40
C GLY A 181 -11.71 13.85 -0.65
N ASN A 182 -11.23 13.31 -1.77
CA ASN A 182 -12.06 12.85 -2.89
C ASN A 182 -12.29 11.34 -2.94
N ILE A 183 -12.01 10.62 -1.86
CA ILE A 183 -12.30 9.18 -1.74
C ILE A 183 -13.79 8.95 -1.50
N GLY A 184 -14.38 8.00 -2.23
CA GLY A 184 -15.75 7.53 -2.04
C GLY A 184 -16.82 8.54 -2.48
N ARG A 185 -17.85 8.71 -1.65
CA ARG A 185 -19.04 9.54 -1.93
C ARG A 185 -18.87 11.01 -1.55
N GLU A 186 -17.65 11.45 -1.28
CA GLU A 186 -17.31 12.84 -1.02
C GLU A 186 -16.35 13.33 -2.10
N GLN A 187 -16.43 14.61 -2.43
CA GLN A 187 -15.57 15.25 -3.41
C GLN A 187 -15.35 16.72 -3.06
N GLY A 188 -14.28 17.30 -3.60
CA GLY A 188 -13.97 18.72 -3.47
C GLY A 188 -12.98 19.15 -4.53
N VAL A 189 -12.93 20.46 -4.79
CA VAL A 189 -11.96 21.04 -5.72
C VAL A 189 -10.58 21.16 -5.07
N TRP A 190 -9.54 20.99 -5.87
CA TRP A 190 -8.15 20.97 -5.38
C TRP A 190 -7.55 22.37 -5.18
N TRP A 191 -8.05 23.37 -5.90
CA TRP A 191 -7.45 24.70 -5.88
C TRP A 191 -7.66 25.45 -4.55
N HIS A 192 -8.74 25.17 -3.80
CA HIS A 192 -8.95 25.76 -2.47
C HIS A 192 -7.82 25.39 -1.50
N CYS A 193 -7.51 24.09 -1.40
CA CYS A 193 -6.42 23.61 -0.54
C CYS A 193 -5.05 23.99 -1.09
N LEU A 194 -4.89 24.12 -2.42
CA LEU A 194 -3.67 24.65 -3.04
C LEU A 194 -3.41 26.10 -2.59
N LEU A 195 -4.40 26.98 -2.75
CA LEU A 195 -4.28 28.39 -2.38
C LEU A 195 -3.96 28.54 -0.88
N ALA A 196 -4.64 27.78 -0.03
CA ALA A 196 -4.37 27.77 1.40
C ALA A 196 -2.95 27.28 1.73
N ALA A 197 -2.48 26.22 1.07
CA ALA A 197 -1.12 25.71 1.26
C ALA A 197 -0.08 26.76 0.87
N TYR A 198 -0.23 27.41 -0.29
CA TYR A 198 0.69 28.46 -0.75
C TYR A 198 0.65 29.73 0.11
N LEU A 199 -0.50 30.07 0.67
CA LEU A 199 -0.64 31.23 1.57
C LEU A 199 0.10 31.01 2.89
N VAL A 200 0.11 29.78 3.40
CA VAL A 200 0.73 29.42 4.69
C VAL A 200 2.21 29.07 4.53
N TYR A 201 2.62 28.54 3.38
CA TYR A 201 3.98 28.05 3.16
C TYR A 201 5.12 29.05 3.50
N PRO A 202 5.00 30.37 3.21
CA PRO A 202 6.00 31.35 3.63
C PRO A 202 6.27 31.39 5.14
N ALA A 203 5.36 30.88 5.98
CA ALA A 203 5.58 30.75 7.42
C ALA A 203 6.75 29.81 7.77
N ARG A 204 7.26 29.01 6.84
CA ARG A 204 8.48 28.20 7.04
C ARG A 204 9.69 29.04 7.46
N TYR A 205 9.78 30.28 6.96
CA TYR A 205 10.86 31.20 7.32
C TYR A 205 10.75 31.75 8.75
N LEU A 206 9.61 31.53 9.42
CA LEU A 206 9.38 31.92 10.82
C LEU A 206 9.53 30.75 11.79
N ILE A 207 9.18 29.54 11.36
CA ILE A 207 9.14 28.34 12.21
C ILE A 207 10.52 27.66 12.32
N TYR A 208 11.43 27.89 11.35
CA TYR A 208 12.80 27.35 11.27
C TYR A 208 12.93 25.81 11.38
N ASP A 209 11.81 25.09 11.40
CA ASP A 209 11.72 23.63 11.37
C ASP A 209 10.79 23.21 10.23
N GLU A 210 11.35 22.47 9.28
CA GLU A 210 10.65 22.02 8.07
C GLU A 210 9.53 21.02 8.38
N THR A 211 9.66 20.24 9.45
CA THR A 211 8.63 19.27 9.84
C THR A 211 7.37 20.00 10.31
N TYR A 212 7.54 20.98 11.20
CA TYR A 212 6.40 21.76 11.71
C TYR A 212 5.81 22.69 10.65
N SER A 213 6.64 23.28 9.78
CA SER A 213 6.16 24.13 8.68
C SER A 213 5.29 23.32 7.70
N LEU A 214 5.70 22.09 7.39
CA LEU A 214 4.99 21.21 6.49
C LEU A 214 3.69 20.68 7.10
N LEU A 215 3.74 20.31 8.39
CA LEU A 215 2.55 19.90 9.14
C LEU A 215 1.52 21.02 9.20
N LEU A 216 1.94 22.26 9.48
CA LEU A 216 1.06 23.43 9.50
C LEU A 216 0.42 23.67 8.13
N THR A 217 1.23 23.57 7.06
CA THR A 217 0.75 23.71 5.68
C THR A 217 -0.31 22.64 5.36
N GLY A 218 -0.05 21.38 5.71
CA GLY A 218 -1.00 20.28 5.55
C GLY A 218 -2.27 20.44 6.38
N LEU A 219 -2.15 20.91 7.62
CA LEU A 219 -3.28 21.16 8.51
C LEU A 219 -4.22 22.24 7.96
N VAL A 220 -3.68 23.39 7.55
CA VAL A 220 -4.49 24.48 7.01
C VAL A 220 -5.11 24.10 5.67
N ALA A 221 -4.38 23.38 4.82
CA ALA A 221 -4.91 22.84 3.57
C ALA A 221 -6.08 21.86 3.82
N ALA A 222 -5.96 20.96 4.81
CA ALA A 222 -7.01 20.01 5.19
C ALA A 222 -8.23 20.72 5.78
N LEU A 223 -8.04 21.67 6.70
CA LEU A 223 -9.12 22.47 7.27
C LEU A 223 -9.88 23.26 6.19
N THR A 224 -9.15 23.82 5.23
CA THR A 224 -9.74 24.53 4.08
C THR A 224 -10.54 23.60 3.20
N PHE A 225 -10.00 22.40 2.91
CA PHE A 225 -10.73 21.40 2.12
C PHE A 225 -12.03 21.01 2.81
N ASP A 226 -11.98 20.69 4.10
CA ASP A 226 -13.13 20.20 4.85
C ASP A 226 -14.18 21.28 5.14
N GLY A 227 -13.76 22.53 5.37
CA GLY A 227 -14.68 23.66 5.63
C GLY A 227 -15.31 24.25 4.37
N ILE A 228 -14.53 24.39 3.30
CA ILE A 228 -14.94 25.15 2.10
C ILE A 228 -15.21 24.23 0.91
N SER A 229 -14.26 23.33 0.61
CA SER A 229 -14.25 22.58 -0.66
C SER A 229 -15.16 21.35 -0.67
N LYS A 230 -15.36 20.73 0.50
CA LYS A 230 -16.01 19.42 0.65
C LYS A 230 -17.51 19.45 0.30
N GLN A 231 -17.91 18.54 -0.58
CA GLN A 231 -19.26 18.37 -1.09
C GLN A 231 -19.62 16.90 -1.29
N TRP A 232 -20.92 16.58 -1.23
CA TRP A 232 -21.40 15.24 -1.54
C TRP A 232 -21.26 14.91 -3.03
N ARG A 233 -20.76 13.71 -3.32
CA ARG A 233 -20.77 13.14 -4.68
C ARG A 233 -22.13 12.49 -4.93
N ARG A 234 -23.00 13.20 -5.64
CA ARG A 234 -24.39 12.78 -5.90
C ARG A 234 -24.50 11.61 -6.88
N THR A 235 -23.58 11.53 -7.84
CA THR A 235 -23.54 10.46 -8.85
C THR A 235 -22.40 9.49 -8.55
N PRO A 236 -22.57 8.18 -8.76
CA PRO A 236 -21.48 7.23 -8.61
C PRO A 236 -20.32 7.60 -9.55
N PRO A 237 -19.06 7.43 -9.12
CA PRO A 237 -17.90 7.71 -9.97
C PRO A 237 -17.94 6.83 -11.22
N ARG A 238 -17.58 7.42 -12.36
CA ARG A 238 -17.50 6.68 -13.64
C ARG A 238 -16.47 5.56 -13.51
N ARG A 239 -16.90 4.33 -13.80
CA ARG A 239 -16.02 3.15 -13.82
C ARG A 239 -15.25 3.14 -15.14
N GLY A 240 -13.97 3.52 -15.08
CA GLY A 240 -13.07 3.45 -16.23
C GLY A 240 -12.84 2.01 -16.69
N SER A 241 -12.35 1.83 -17.91
CA SER A 241 -11.89 0.52 -18.37
C SER A 241 -10.71 0.03 -17.53
N ALA A 242 -10.45 -1.28 -17.51
CA ALA A 242 -9.29 -1.82 -16.79
C ALA A 242 -7.98 -1.16 -17.27
N GLY A 243 -7.78 -1.03 -18.58
CA GLY A 243 -6.59 -0.39 -19.16
C GLY A 243 -6.44 1.09 -18.78
N GLU A 244 -7.52 1.87 -18.81
CA GLU A 244 -7.49 3.29 -18.40
C GLU A 244 -7.10 3.45 -16.93
N ARG A 245 -7.62 2.57 -16.06
CA ARG A 245 -7.33 2.58 -14.63
C ARG A 245 -5.89 2.18 -14.35
N THR A 246 -5.43 1.09 -14.97
CA THR A 246 -4.05 0.63 -14.87
C THR A 246 -3.11 1.72 -15.34
N PHE A 247 -3.36 2.35 -16.50
CA PHE A 247 -2.53 3.46 -16.98
C PHE A 247 -2.43 4.60 -15.96
N LYS A 248 -3.57 5.12 -15.46
CA LYS A 248 -3.57 6.20 -14.46
C LYS A 248 -2.82 5.84 -13.18
N LEU A 249 -3.03 4.62 -12.68
CA LEU A 249 -2.39 4.16 -11.45
C LEU A 249 -0.89 3.95 -11.66
N THR A 250 -0.49 3.27 -12.74
CA THR A 250 0.91 3.04 -13.08
C THR A 250 1.64 4.37 -13.28
N THR A 251 1.06 5.34 -13.99
CA THR A 251 1.66 6.68 -14.13
C THR A 251 1.85 7.35 -12.76
N ALA A 252 0.85 7.30 -11.88
CA ALA A 252 0.97 7.88 -10.54
C ALA A 252 2.04 7.18 -9.69
N VAL A 253 2.13 5.85 -9.76
CA VAL A 253 3.15 5.05 -9.07
C VAL A 253 4.55 5.37 -9.61
N VAL A 254 4.71 5.46 -10.93
CA VAL A 254 6.00 5.82 -11.55
C VAL A 254 6.45 7.20 -11.10
N ILE A 255 5.56 8.20 -11.07
CA ILE A 255 5.88 9.54 -10.56
C ILE A 255 6.33 9.44 -9.09
N TYR A 256 5.57 8.75 -8.25
CA TYR A 256 5.90 8.59 -6.83
C TYR A 256 7.25 7.87 -6.62
N CYS A 257 7.52 6.81 -7.38
CA CYS A 257 8.80 6.11 -7.35
C CYS A 257 9.95 6.98 -7.88
N ALA A 258 9.70 7.90 -8.82
CA ALA A 258 10.73 8.83 -9.29
C ALA A 258 11.16 9.80 -8.19
N PHE A 259 10.24 10.26 -7.33
CA PHE A 259 10.61 11.07 -6.16
C PHE A 259 11.51 10.29 -5.20
N TRP A 260 11.14 9.05 -4.86
CA TRP A 260 11.99 8.18 -4.04
C TRP A 260 13.34 7.88 -4.69
N GLY A 261 13.35 7.62 -6.00
CA GLY A 261 14.58 7.40 -6.75
C GLY A 261 15.51 8.63 -6.74
N SER A 262 14.95 9.84 -6.86
CA SER A 262 15.70 11.09 -6.73
C SER A 262 16.31 11.22 -5.33
N PHE A 263 15.52 10.98 -4.27
CA PHE A 263 16.04 10.97 -2.90
C PHE A 263 17.19 9.97 -2.72
N LEU A 264 16.97 8.71 -3.08
CA LEU A 264 17.97 7.64 -2.92
C LEU A 264 19.25 7.91 -3.74
N TYR A 265 19.13 8.61 -4.87
CA TYR A 265 20.29 8.93 -5.70
C TYR A 265 21.06 10.15 -5.18
N PHE A 266 20.39 11.26 -4.89
CA PHE A 266 21.06 12.53 -4.59
C PHE A 266 21.31 12.75 -3.09
N ASN A 267 20.38 12.37 -2.23
CA ASN A 267 20.37 12.78 -0.82
C ASN A 267 20.51 11.60 0.16
N GLY A 268 20.28 10.38 -0.30
CA GLY A 268 20.36 9.19 0.55
C GLY A 268 21.81 8.82 0.87
N THR A 269 22.14 8.76 2.16
CA THR A 269 23.43 8.27 2.68
C THR A 269 23.21 7.09 3.62
N ILE A 270 24.20 6.20 3.69
CA ILE A 270 24.27 5.08 4.63
C ILE A 270 25.50 5.30 5.50
N SER A 271 25.32 5.19 6.82
CA SER A 271 26.40 5.21 7.79
C SER A 271 27.11 3.86 7.85
N ASP A 272 28.42 3.87 7.71
CA ASP A 272 29.30 2.74 7.97
C ASP A 272 29.45 2.50 9.48
N GLU A 273 29.94 1.32 9.88
CA GLU A 273 30.20 0.96 11.29
C GLU A 273 31.24 1.90 11.94
N ASP A 274 32.15 2.45 11.13
CA ASP A 274 33.16 3.44 11.53
C ASP A 274 32.63 4.89 11.53
N GLY A 275 31.34 5.10 11.23
CA GLY A 275 30.69 6.42 11.22
C GLY A 275 30.92 7.25 9.95
N GLY A 276 31.48 6.66 8.89
CA GLY A 276 31.57 7.30 7.57
C GLY A 276 30.22 7.29 6.85
N GLU A 277 29.86 8.38 6.16
CA GLU A 277 28.64 8.43 5.34
C GLU A 277 28.97 8.16 3.87
N VAL A 278 28.36 7.12 3.29
CA VAL A 278 28.50 6.78 1.88
C VAL A 278 27.17 6.99 1.17
N PRO A 279 27.14 7.68 0.00
CA PRO A 279 25.92 7.82 -0.78
C PRO A 279 25.34 6.46 -1.17
N ILE A 280 24.01 6.31 -1.09
CA ILE A 280 23.31 5.04 -1.38
C ILE A 280 23.61 4.55 -2.79
N HIS A 281 23.67 5.44 -3.78
CA HIS A 281 23.93 5.05 -5.16
C HIS A 281 25.33 4.44 -5.35
N GLU A 282 26.34 4.97 -4.64
CA GLU A 282 27.70 4.39 -4.63
C GLU A 282 27.72 3.08 -3.87
N ALA A 283 27.05 3.00 -2.71
CA ALA A 283 26.94 1.78 -1.93
C ALA A 283 26.30 0.63 -2.73
N ILE A 284 25.21 0.91 -3.45
CA ILE A 284 24.55 -0.06 -4.35
C ILE A 284 25.48 -0.48 -5.47
N HIS A 285 26.19 0.47 -6.10
CA HIS A 285 27.14 0.15 -7.16
C HIS A 285 28.28 -0.74 -6.64
N ASN A 286 28.89 -0.40 -5.51
CA ASN A 286 29.98 -1.15 -4.90
C ASN A 286 29.52 -2.54 -4.44
N PHE A 287 28.30 -2.65 -3.90
CA PHE A 287 27.69 -3.92 -3.55
C PHE A 287 27.49 -4.81 -4.78
N LEU A 288 26.91 -4.29 -5.86
CA LEU A 288 26.70 -5.04 -7.10
C LEU A 288 28.01 -5.39 -7.83
N ALA A 289 29.07 -4.62 -7.60
CA ALA A 289 30.42 -4.90 -8.10
C ALA A 289 31.23 -5.82 -7.17
N SER A 290 30.74 -6.11 -5.97
CA SER A 290 31.49 -6.87 -4.97
C SER A 290 31.64 -8.35 -5.34
N ALA A 291 32.74 -8.96 -4.88
CA ALA A 291 32.98 -10.40 -4.99
C ALA A 291 31.82 -11.22 -4.39
N TRP A 292 31.22 -10.72 -3.32
CA TRP A 292 30.07 -11.36 -2.69
C TRP A 292 28.86 -11.45 -3.63
N TRP A 293 28.54 -10.37 -4.36
CA TRP A 293 27.42 -10.39 -5.30
C TRP A 293 27.68 -11.33 -6.48
N THR A 294 28.92 -11.37 -6.98
CA THR A 294 29.30 -12.32 -8.02
C THR A 294 29.20 -13.77 -7.54
N ASP A 295 29.64 -14.04 -6.31
CA ASP A 295 29.55 -15.37 -5.70
C ASP A 295 28.10 -15.78 -5.47
N LEU A 296 27.25 -14.86 -4.98
CA LEU A 296 25.82 -15.10 -4.82
C LEU A 296 25.16 -15.40 -6.17
N LYS A 297 25.45 -14.60 -7.19
CA LYS A 297 24.92 -14.80 -8.54
C LYS A 297 25.35 -16.17 -9.09
N GLN A 298 26.60 -16.55 -8.89
CA GLN A 298 27.11 -17.84 -9.31
C GLN A 298 26.43 -18.99 -8.56
N ALA A 299 26.32 -18.90 -7.23
CA ALA A 299 25.65 -19.91 -6.41
C ALA A 299 24.17 -20.09 -6.80
N LEU A 300 23.45 -19.00 -7.09
CA LEU A 300 22.06 -19.07 -7.58
C LEU A 300 21.98 -19.74 -8.95
N LEU A 301 22.93 -19.46 -9.83
CA LEU A 301 22.97 -20.03 -11.18
C LEU A 301 23.33 -21.52 -11.14
N ASP A 302 24.27 -21.91 -10.30
CA ASP A 302 24.64 -23.31 -10.04
C ASP A 302 23.48 -24.07 -9.41
N THR A 303 22.77 -23.45 -8.44
CA THR A 303 21.57 -24.03 -7.82
C THR A 303 20.46 -24.22 -8.86
N TYR A 304 20.25 -23.24 -9.75
CA TYR A 304 19.29 -23.36 -10.83
C TYR A 304 19.64 -24.50 -11.80
N ASN A 305 20.91 -24.59 -12.23
CA ASN A 305 21.38 -25.67 -13.11
C ASN A 305 21.22 -27.04 -12.43
N TYR A 306 21.59 -27.14 -11.15
CA TYR A 306 21.40 -28.35 -10.36
C TYR A 306 19.92 -28.75 -10.29
N ALA A 307 19.01 -27.78 -10.06
CA ALA A 307 17.57 -28.01 -10.04
C ALA A 307 16.99 -28.45 -11.39
N GLN A 308 17.54 -27.99 -12.51
CA GLN A 308 17.15 -28.47 -13.84
C GLN A 308 17.52 -29.94 -14.06
N HIS A 309 18.64 -30.41 -13.50
CA HIS A 309 19.13 -31.79 -13.68
C HIS A 309 18.57 -32.79 -12.66
N HIS A 310 18.42 -32.40 -11.39
CA HIS A 310 18.04 -33.30 -10.28
C HIS A 310 16.58 -33.10 -9.82
N GLY A 311 15.91 -32.06 -10.33
CA GLY A 311 14.55 -31.69 -9.95
C GLY A 311 14.51 -30.77 -8.73
N TRP A 312 13.57 -29.82 -8.74
CA TRP A 312 13.43 -28.79 -7.71
C TRP A 312 13.22 -29.34 -6.29
N TYR A 313 12.65 -30.54 -6.14
CA TYR A 313 12.42 -31.12 -4.82
C TYR A 313 13.73 -31.54 -4.13
N GLU A 314 14.61 -32.26 -4.82
CA GLU A 314 15.89 -32.72 -4.26
C GLU A 314 16.84 -31.55 -4.00
N THR A 315 16.88 -30.57 -4.91
CA THR A 315 17.62 -29.32 -4.67
C THR A 315 17.11 -28.60 -3.44
N TRP A 316 15.79 -28.51 -3.26
CA TRP A 316 15.24 -27.82 -2.10
C TRP A 316 15.51 -28.57 -0.80
N LYS A 317 15.48 -29.91 -0.82
CA LYS A 317 15.87 -30.74 0.30
C LYS A 317 17.34 -30.54 0.69
N GLU A 318 18.25 -30.52 -0.29
CA GLU A 318 19.69 -30.33 -0.05
C GLU A 318 20.02 -28.92 0.44
N VAL A 319 19.36 -27.89 -0.11
CA VAL A 319 19.46 -26.52 0.40
C VAL A 319 18.96 -26.45 1.85
N PHE A 320 17.83 -27.08 2.16
CA PHE A 320 17.28 -27.11 3.52
C PHE A 320 18.19 -27.87 4.50
N GLU A 321 18.79 -28.98 4.07
CA GLU A 321 19.74 -29.76 4.86
C GLU A 321 21.10 -29.05 5.06
N SER A 322 21.51 -28.18 4.13
CA SER A 322 22.75 -27.40 4.24
C SER A 322 22.60 -26.16 5.12
N MET A 323 21.41 -25.56 5.17
CA MET A 323 21.12 -24.38 6.01
C MET A 323 21.11 -24.66 7.53
N ASP A 324 21.25 -25.93 7.96
CA ASP A 324 21.22 -26.35 9.38
C ASP A 324 20.06 -25.67 10.14
N VAL A 325 18.84 -25.78 9.61
CA VAL A 325 17.65 -25.07 10.14
C VAL A 325 17.38 -25.42 11.61
N ASP A 326 17.76 -26.64 12.03
CA ASP A 326 17.66 -27.09 13.42
C ASP A 326 18.82 -26.58 14.31
N GLY A 327 19.86 -25.98 13.73
CA GLY A 327 21.07 -25.50 14.41
C GLY A 327 21.92 -26.61 15.03
N GLU A 328 21.70 -27.87 14.63
CA GLU A 328 22.30 -29.05 15.25
C GLU A 328 23.80 -29.10 14.95
N ARG A 329 24.19 -28.93 13.69
CA ARG A 329 25.60 -29.00 13.26
C ARG A 329 26.41 -27.85 13.87
N ASN A 330 25.85 -26.64 13.91
CA ASN A 330 26.50 -25.50 14.54
C ASN A 330 26.67 -25.72 16.05
N SER A 331 25.66 -26.26 16.73
CA SER A 331 25.72 -26.54 18.16
C SER A 331 26.79 -27.58 18.53
N TYR A 332 26.99 -28.61 17.70
CA TYR A 332 28.08 -29.57 17.86
C TYR A 332 29.46 -28.90 17.74
N LYS A 333 29.63 -27.98 16.77
CA LYS A 333 30.85 -27.19 16.60
C LYS A 333 31.13 -26.27 17.78
N VAL A 334 30.12 -25.54 18.27
CA VAL A 334 30.24 -24.62 19.42
C VAL A 334 30.67 -25.37 20.69
N LEU A 335 30.15 -26.58 20.92
CA LEU A 335 30.55 -27.40 22.07
C LEU A 335 31.83 -28.20 21.83
N GLY A 336 32.39 -28.18 20.62
CA GLY A 336 33.59 -28.93 20.24
C GLY A 336 33.42 -30.45 20.35
N VAL A 337 32.22 -30.97 20.08
CA VAL A 337 31.91 -32.41 20.17
C VAL A 337 31.46 -32.96 18.82
N SER A 338 31.72 -34.25 18.59
CA SER A 338 31.32 -34.94 17.35
C SER A 338 29.78 -34.95 17.18
N ALA A 339 29.30 -34.97 15.94
CA ALA A 339 27.88 -35.19 15.64
C ALA A 339 27.36 -36.54 16.17
N THR A 340 28.24 -37.52 16.39
CA THR A 340 27.93 -38.82 16.99
C THR A 340 28.00 -38.83 18.52
N ALA A 341 28.29 -37.69 19.16
CA ALA A 341 28.55 -37.61 20.59
C ALA A 341 27.37 -38.10 21.44
N SER A 342 27.70 -38.75 22.56
CA SER A 342 26.72 -39.20 23.54
C SER A 342 26.16 -38.03 24.35
N GLN A 343 24.98 -38.19 24.97
CA GLN A 343 24.41 -37.13 25.83
C GLN A 343 25.34 -36.79 27.01
N ALA A 344 26.08 -37.78 27.50
CA ALA A 344 27.07 -37.59 28.55
C ALA A 344 28.23 -36.70 28.09
N GLU A 345 28.75 -36.91 26.88
CA GLU A 345 29.82 -36.10 26.30
C GLU A 345 29.39 -34.65 26.05
N ILE A 346 28.18 -34.45 25.53
CA ILE A 346 27.60 -33.11 25.31
C ILE A 346 27.49 -32.35 26.65
N THR A 347 26.98 -33.03 27.68
CA THR A 347 26.82 -32.44 29.02
C THR A 347 28.17 -32.17 29.68
N ALA A 348 29.16 -33.05 29.49
CA ALA A 348 30.52 -32.86 30.00
C ALA A 348 31.21 -31.66 29.35
N SER A 349 31.13 -31.52 28.02
CA SER A 349 31.72 -30.38 27.31
C SER A 349 31.05 -29.06 27.71
N TYR A 350 29.71 -29.05 27.82
CA TYR A 350 28.96 -27.89 28.31
C TYR A 350 29.45 -27.44 29.70
N ARG A 351 29.57 -28.36 30.67
CA ARG A 351 30.03 -28.03 32.03
C ARG A 351 31.45 -27.48 32.06
N ARG A 352 32.33 -28.01 31.21
CA ARG A 352 33.72 -27.53 31.09
C ARG A 352 33.75 -26.11 30.53
N LEU A 353 33.14 -25.89 29.37
CA LEU A 353 33.14 -24.60 28.67
C LEU A 353 32.39 -23.51 29.47
N SER A 354 31.27 -23.87 30.11
CA SER A 354 30.50 -22.96 30.96
C SER A 354 31.30 -22.48 32.19
N LYS A 355 32.14 -23.35 32.78
CA LYS A 355 33.03 -22.98 33.89
C LYS A 355 34.21 -22.11 33.45
N GLU A 356 34.65 -22.24 32.20
CA GLU A 356 35.77 -21.51 31.62
C GLU A 356 35.35 -20.09 31.21
N TYR A 357 34.21 -19.95 30.54
CA TYR A 357 33.67 -18.68 30.04
C TYR A 357 32.68 -18.01 31.00
N HIS A 358 32.60 -18.44 32.27
CA HIS A 358 31.68 -17.82 33.24
C HIS A 358 32.08 -16.35 33.49
N PRO A 359 31.16 -15.39 33.43
CA PRO A 359 31.48 -13.96 33.57
C PRO A 359 32.17 -13.63 34.90
N ASP A 360 31.83 -14.33 35.99
CA ASP A 360 32.47 -14.14 37.31
C ASP A 360 33.94 -14.58 37.38
N LYS A 361 34.43 -15.36 36.42
CA LYS A 361 35.83 -15.79 36.37
C LYS A 361 36.75 -14.87 35.61
N VAL A 362 36.20 -14.00 34.76
CA VAL A 362 36.97 -13.09 33.90
C VAL A 362 37.07 -11.74 34.59
N LYS A 363 38.28 -11.41 35.08
CA LYS A 363 38.54 -10.19 35.86
C LYS A 363 38.77 -8.94 35.00
N ASP A 364 39.06 -9.11 33.72
CA ASP A 364 39.32 -8.02 32.77
C ASP A 364 38.03 -7.59 32.09
N GLU A 365 37.67 -6.30 32.21
CA GLU A 365 36.40 -5.76 31.73
C GLU A 365 36.28 -5.84 30.20
N ALA A 366 37.39 -5.72 29.47
CA ALA A 366 37.40 -5.81 28.00
C ALA A 366 37.10 -7.24 27.51
N LEU A 367 37.57 -8.26 28.24
CA LEU A 367 37.35 -9.68 27.92
C LEU A 367 36.02 -10.19 28.48
N ARG A 368 35.43 -9.50 29.46
CA ARG A 368 34.17 -9.88 30.09
C ARG A 368 33.00 -9.89 29.11
N ALA A 369 32.96 -8.90 28.20
CA ALA A 369 31.95 -8.84 27.13
C ALA A 369 32.05 -10.05 26.17
N GLN A 370 33.27 -10.40 25.75
CA GLN A 370 33.50 -11.56 24.86
C GLN A 370 33.19 -12.89 25.55
N ALA A 371 33.60 -13.04 26.81
CA ALA A 371 33.31 -14.24 27.60
C ALA A 371 31.80 -14.40 27.84
N HIS A 372 31.09 -13.30 28.10
CA HIS A 372 29.63 -13.31 28.23
C HIS A 372 28.94 -13.75 26.93
N GLN A 373 29.36 -13.21 25.79
CA GLN A 373 28.83 -13.62 24.48
C GLN A 373 29.07 -15.11 24.22
N ARG A 374 30.29 -15.61 24.48
CA ARG A 374 30.62 -17.04 24.34
C ARG A 374 29.80 -17.92 25.28
N PHE A 375 29.59 -17.49 26.52
CA PHE A 375 28.78 -18.21 27.48
C PHE A 375 27.33 -18.39 27.00
N ILE A 376 26.75 -17.33 26.43
CA ILE A 376 25.40 -17.37 25.83
C ILE A 376 25.36 -18.36 24.67
N GLU A 377 26.33 -18.32 23.76
CA GLU A 377 26.43 -19.26 22.62
C GLU A 377 26.50 -20.73 23.09
N ILE A 378 27.33 -21.01 24.10
CA ILE A 378 27.49 -22.35 24.68
C ILE A 378 26.17 -22.86 25.29
N GLN A 379 25.44 -21.98 25.99
CA GLN A 379 24.16 -22.33 26.60
C GLN A 379 23.09 -22.59 25.55
N GLN A 380 23.04 -21.77 24.49
CA GLN A 380 22.14 -21.96 23.35
C GLN A 380 22.45 -23.29 22.64
N ALA A 381 23.70 -23.59 22.33
CA ALA A 381 24.13 -24.83 21.69
C ALA A 381 23.72 -26.09 22.50
N TYR A 382 23.93 -26.07 23.82
CA TYR A 382 23.50 -27.16 24.69
C TYR A 382 21.97 -27.34 24.69
N SER A 383 21.21 -26.24 24.73
CA SER A 383 19.74 -26.28 24.75
C SER A 383 19.17 -26.90 23.47
N VAL A 384 19.73 -26.55 22.31
CA VAL A 384 19.34 -27.07 21.00
C VAL A 384 19.60 -28.58 20.93
N LEU A 385 20.83 -29.02 21.23
CA LEU A 385 21.18 -30.44 21.19
C LEU A 385 20.37 -31.28 22.18
N SER A 386 20.14 -30.76 23.39
CA SER A 386 19.33 -31.45 24.41
C SER A 386 17.88 -31.64 23.95
N LYS A 387 17.27 -30.60 23.34
CA LYS A 387 15.92 -30.66 22.79
C LYS A 387 15.81 -31.64 21.62
N ILE A 388 16.79 -31.63 20.71
CA ILE A 388 16.82 -32.54 19.55
C ILE A 388 16.97 -34.01 20.01
N LYS A 389 17.90 -34.31 20.91
CA LYS A 389 18.09 -35.66 21.47
C LYS A 389 16.85 -36.15 22.21
N SER A 390 16.18 -35.31 23.01
CA SER A 390 14.97 -35.72 23.74
C SER A 390 13.80 -36.02 22.79
N ASN A 391 13.61 -35.19 21.76
CA ASN A 391 12.60 -35.40 20.72
C ASN A 391 12.86 -36.68 19.91
N ARG A 392 14.12 -36.96 19.54
CA ARG A 392 14.51 -38.21 18.86
C ARG A 392 14.24 -39.43 19.73
N ARG A 393 14.58 -39.38 21.02
CA ARG A 393 14.30 -40.47 21.97
C ARG A 393 12.79 -40.72 22.09
N ARG A 394 11.97 -39.66 22.14
CA ARG A 394 10.50 -39.77 22.21
C ARG A 394 9.93 -40.42 20.94
N LYS A 395 10.36 -39.98 19.75
CA LYS A 395 9.94 -40.58 18.47
C LYS A 395 10.33 -42.05 18.36
N ASN A 396 11.55 -42.42 18.72
CA ASN A 396 11.99 -43.81 18.67
C ASN A 396 11.17 -44.71 19.61
N LYS A 397 10.79 -44.21 20.78
CA LYS A 397 9.93 -44.95 21.71
C LYS A 397 8.52 -45.15 21.13
N GLN A 398 7.95 -44.11 20.52
CA GLN A 398 6.64 -44.18 19.88
C GLN A 398 6.63 -45.16 18.69
N PHE A 399 7.66 -45.14 17.85
CA PHE A 399 7.81 -46.10 16.75
C PHE A 399 7.88 -47.56 17.24
N GLN A 400 8.62 -47.83 18.32
CA GLN A 400 8.69 -49.17 18.90
C GLN A 400 7.35 -49.62 19.52
N GLU A 401 6.61 -48.70 20.13
CA GLU A 401 5.26 -48.96 20.65
C GLU A 401 4.28 -49.24 19.50
N ASP A 402 4.34 -48.48 18.40
CA ASP A 402 3.47 -48.68 17.23
C ASP A 402 3.80 -49.98 16.46
N GLU A 403 5.08 -50.34 16.32
CA GLU A 403 5.52 -51.58 15.67
C GLU A 403 5.12 -52.83 16.50
N ALA A 404 5.14 -52.71 17.84
CA ALA A 404 4.68 -53.75 18.75
C ALA A 404 3.15 -53.92 18.80
N ILE A 405 2.38 -52.96 18.28
CA ILE A 405 0.91 -53.04 18.17
C ILE A 405 0.48 -53.66 16.84
N VAL A 406 1.34 -53.64 15.82
CA VAL A 406 1.03 -54.12 14.46
C VAL A 406 1.48 -55.58 14.22
N LEU A 407 2.39 -56.11 15.03
CA LEU A 407 2.77 -57.53 15.09
C LEU A 407 1.93 -58.29 16.13
#